data_AF-A0ABD7YES0-F1
#
_entry.id   AF-A0ABD7YES0-F1
#
_cell.length_a   1.000
_cell.length_b   1.000
_cell.length_c   1.000
_cell.angle_alpha   90.00
_cell.angle_beta   90.00
_cell.angle_gamma   90.00
#
_symmetry.space_group_name_H-M   'P 1'
#
loop_
_entity.id
_entity.type
_entity.pdbx_description
1 polymer ?
#
loop_
_entity_poly.entity_id
_entity_poly.type
_entity_poly.pdbx_seq_one_letter_code
_entity_poly.pdbx_strand_id
1 'polypeptide(L)'
;MSSIRKLAPLMANNSRQAVPSFKGYDYQIWRTVQAWLQLKPSEELYVECAEDYDVIGPDVATVVQVKSSPNNITLGSKDTLAAIASFWDLSQRNEGRPPIKMVFLSRGSIGWERDPAFGQQKGLEVWRAAAEGNSAAIDKLRTYFLGRDEVPSCLKEFLRTGNYTNLRQALFSRIDWCLDQPSSESIVKSVREIVLRIISERRWDPTVVDAAVNALFAHCYTAATKSEIELRRLTVVALDLVLANATYRKYPPMLEHLSSMQLAPTTATAAEVLRKFRETLGAGMAPMRTVPHRAGHKPRSPAFAQAVESLVDALHQEVSSVATEQFDYARFHAFWRRMIVEVVQRWRKSYGIEMTDPRGCIYHGHLQLAARDPISNALSDRAIEVRAKVMESMTYTPIDGERITLNVTSEPDRMNSLRWNLDVRIDGGSYTTTSTLHNRFFWYPSHTDEWYEHEQFLSYAHIVDKLILGWEPVGYVSFNVGEGAPTNPVHPELIPIVSHVTTEELLSIQSRVAKIQTAYRVSEAVTFPLGFSDEYFNPALSEDAIERAMHTLTAKLRAGPGPGFATRIPVVSLGAGRGIWLTDRGWYLQFETGPQIWPPTAVAESICFPEIRT
;
A
#
# COMPACT_ATOMS: atom_id res chain seq x y z
N MET A 1 -5.83 4.56 43.94
CA MET A 1 -6.55 4.70 42.64
C MET A 1 -6.99 6.15 42.50
N SER A 2 -6.24 6.95 41.73
CA SER A 2 -6.56 8.35 41.48
C SER A 2 -7.62 8.43 40.37
N SER A 3 -8.78 9.00 40.68
CA SER A 3 -9.84 9.27 39.72
C SER A 3 -9.43 10.45 38.84
N ILE A 4 -9.08 10.16 37.58
CA ILE A 4 -8.79 11.19 36.57
C ILE A 4 -10.08 11.99 36.36
N ARG A 5 -10.11 13.24 36.86
CA ARG A 5 -11.19 14.19 36.54
C ARG A 5 -11.16 14.47 35.03
N LYS A 6 -12.17 13.99 34.30
CA LYS A 6 -12.43 14.43 32.92
C LYS A 6 -12.72 15.94 32.94
N LEU A 7 -11.81 16.75 32.44
CA LEU A 7 -12.04 18.16 32.20
C LEU A 7 -13.04 18.31 31.04
N ALA A 8 -14.02 19.21 31.20
CA ALA A 8 -14.98 19.50 30.15
C ALA A 8 -14.29 20.20 28.96
N PRO A 9 -14.73 19.93 27.71
CA PRO A 9 -14.20 20.59 26.53
C PRO A 9 -14.55 22.09 26.54
N LEU A 10 -13.74 22.88 25.83
CA LEU A 10 -13.97 24.32 25.65
C LEU A 10 -15.29 24.57 24.91
N MET A 11 -16.01 25.63 25.31
CA MET A 11 -17.22 26.07 24.59
C MET A 11 -16.84 26.62 23.21
N ALA A 12 -17.26 25.91 22.16
CA ALA A 12 -16.96 26.27 20.79
C ALA A 12 -18.02 27.22 20.18
N ASN A 13 -17.60 28.05 19.21
CA ASN A 13 -18.51 28.79 18.35
C ASN A 13 -18.90 27.94 17.14
N ASN A 14 -20.15 27.47 17.09
CA ASN A 14 -20.65 26.58 16.04
C ASN A 14 -20.50 27.16 14.62
N SER A 15 -20.54 28.49 14.43
CA SER A 15 -20.40 29.10 13.10
C SER A 15 -18.96 29.07 12.55
N ARG A 16 -17.97 28.81 13.41
CA ARG A 16 -16.55 28.68 13.02
C ARG A 16 -16.11 27.23 12.82
N GLN A 17 -16.99 26.27 13.12
CA GLN A 17 -16.67 24.85 12.96
C GLN A 17 -16.81 24.43 11.50
N ALA A 18 -15.82 23.68 10.99
CA ALA A 18 -15.84 23.16 9.62
C ALA A 18 -16.70 21.90 9.44
N VAL A 19 -17.57 21.58 10.41
CA VAL A 19 -18.44 20.37 10.38
C VAL A 19 -19.27 20.26 9.10
N PRO A 20 -19.90 21.34 8.57
CA PRO A 20 -20.64 21.26 7.31
C PRO A 20 -19.75 20.89 6.11
N SER A 21 -18.51 21.39 6.08
CA SER A 21 -17.54 21.09 5.02
C SER A 21 -17.11 19.64 5.05
N PHE A 22 -16.75 19.11 6.22
CA PHE A 22 -16.41 17.69 6.38
C PHE A 22 -17.56 16.79 5.93
N LYS A 23 -18.80 17.10 6.35
CA LYS A 23 -19.99 16.36 5.91
C LYS A 23 -20.23 16.45 4.40
N GLY A 24 -19.86 17.56 3.78
CA GLY A 24 -19.88 17.75 2.32
C GLY A 24 -18.94 16.77 1.63
N TYR A 25 -17.66 16.82 1.98
CA TYR A 25 -16.64 15.95 1.39
C TYR A 25 -16.91 14.48 1.65
N ASP A 26 -17.30 14.09 2.87
CA ASP A 26 -17.63 12.69 3.17
C ASP A 26 -18.79 12.19 2.30
N TYR A 27 -19.84 13.00 2.15
CA TYR A 27 -20.99 12.61 1.31
C TYR A 27 -20.58 12.42 -0.14
N GLN A 28 -19.74 13.32 -0.68
CA GLN A 28 -19.18 13.21 -2.01
C GLN A 28 -18.38 11.91 -2.19
N ILE A 29 -17.41 11.65 -1.31
CA ILE A 29 -16.59 10.44 -1.38
C ILE A 29 -17.44 9.16 -1.24
N TRP A 30 -18.45 9.15 -0.37
CA TRP A 30 -19.36 8.00 -0.27
C TRP A 30 -20.18 7.76 -1.54
N ARG A 31 -20.59 8.83 -2.24
CA ARG A 31 -21.22 8.69 -3.57
C ARG A 31 -20.23 8.18 -4.61
N THR A 32 -18.97 8.61 -4.56
CA THR A 32 -17.90 8.10 -5.43
C THR A 32 -17.66 6.61 -5.19
N VAL A 33 -17.57 6.15 -3.93
CA VAL A 33 -17.44 4.71 -3.59
C VAL A 33 -18.63 3.92 -4.11
N GLN A 34 -19.85 4.44 -3.92
CA GLN A 34 -21.07 3.78 -4.41
C GLN A 34 -21.06 3.65 -5.95
N ALA A 35 -20.62 4.69 -6.67
CA ALA A 35 -20.49 4.67 -8.12
C ALA A 35 -19.40 3.68 -8.57
N TRP A 36 -18.25 3.65 -7.89
CA TRP A 36 -17.16 2.73 -8.20
C TRP A 36 -17.56 1.26 -8.04
N LEU A 37 -18.33 0.93 -6.99
CA LEU A 37 -18.90 -0.41 -6.78
C LEU A 37 -19.89 -0.85 -7.87
N GLN A 38 -20.39 0.08 -8.68
CA GLN A 38 -21.33 -0.17 -9.76
C GLN A 38 -20.70 0.04 -11.15
N LEU A 39 -19.38 0.31 -11.18
CA LEU A 39 -18.64 0.60 -12.40
C LEU A 39 -18.61 -0.64 -13.31
N LYS A 40 -18.93 -0.45 -14.59
CA LYS A 40 -18.85 -1.55 -15.57
C LYS A 40 -17.40 -1.79 -16.00
N PRO A 41 -17.05 -2.99 -16.49
CA PRO A 41 -15.68 -3.30 -16.93
C PRO A 41 -15.12 -2.37 -18.01
N SER A 42 -15.97 -1.79 -18.85
CA SER A 42 -15.61 -0.86 -19.91
C SER A 42 -15.65 0.62 -19.49
N GLU A 43 -15.90 0.90 -18.21
CA GLU A 43 -16.00 2.24 -17.68
C GLU A 43 -14.82 2.54 -16.76
N GLU A 44 -14.41 3.80 -16.73
CA GLU A 44 -13.40 4.31 -15.82
C GLU A 44 -13.99 5.44 -15.00
N LEU A 45 -13.69 5.49 -13.71
CA LEU A 45 -14.11 6.57 -12.82
C LEU A 45 -12.93 7.49 -12.52
N TYR A 46 -13.13 8.80 -12.61
CA TYR A 46 -12.14 9.81 -12.26
C TYR A 46 -12.67 10.64 -11.10
N VAL A 47 -11.83 10.91 -10.10
CA VAL A 47 -12.21 11.64 -8.88
C VAL A 47 -11.67 13.06 -8.95
N GLU A 48 -12.50 14.08 -8.71
CA GLU A 48 -12.09 15.49 -8.72
C GLU A 48 -11.43 15.92 -10.05
N CYS A 49 -11.94 15.48 -11.21
CA CYS A 49 -11.33 15.77 -12.51
C CYS A 49 -12.07 16.86 -13.29
N ALA A 50 -13.23 16.55 -13.86
CA ALA A 50 -14.10 17.54 -14.51
C ALA A 50 -15.12 18.09 -13.51
N GLU A 51 -15.76 17.20 -12.76
CA GLU A 51 -16.61 17.51 -11.61
C GLU A 51 -16.16 16.64 -10.40
N ASP A 52 -17.01 16.56 -9.38
CA ASP A 52 -16.72 15.84 -8.12
C ASP A 52 -16.31 14.37 -8.36
N TYR A 53 -16.97 13.71 -9.32
CA TYR A 53 -16.47 12.49 -9.96
C TYR A 53 -17.07 12.32 -11.35
N ASP A 54 -16.35 11.62 -12.22
CA ASP A 54 -16.71 11.42 -13.61
C ASP A 54 -16.63 9.93 -13.96
N VAL A 55 -17.59 9.41 -14.72
CA VAL A 55 -17.58 8.04 -15.25
C VAL A 55 -17.49 8.10 -16.77
N ILE A 56 -16.37 7.64 -17.32
CA ILE A 56 -16.07 7.67 -18.74
C ILE A 56 -16.26 6.26 -19.31
N GLY A 57 -17.26 6.09 -20.17
CA GLY A 57 -17.50 4.87 -20.93
C GLY A 57 -17.26 5.07 -22.44
N PRO A 58 -17.39 4.01 -23.24
CA PRO A 58 -17.16 4.07 -24.69
C PRO A 58 -18.16 4.99 -25.41
N ASP A 59 -19.42 5.01 -24.97
CA ASP A 59 -20.50 5.69 -25.67
C ASP A 59 -20.88 7.04 -25.04
N VAL A 60 -20.57 7.25 -23.77
CA VAL A 60 -20.99 8.43 -23.00
C VAL A 60 -20.01 8.71 -21.86
N ALA A 61 -19.71 9.98 -21.64
CA ALA A 61 -19.01 10.46 -20.46
C ALA A 61 -20.02 11.09 -19.50
N THR A 62 -20.13 10.57 -18.28
CA THR A 62 -21.05 11.09 -17.26
C THR A 62 -20.25 11.87 -16.22
N VAL A 63 -20.40 13.19 -16.16
CA VAL A 63 -19.80 14.04 -15.13
C VAL A 63 -20.80 14.26 -14.01
N VAL A 64 -20.39 14.13 -12.75
CA VAL A 64 -21.30 14.17 -11.61
C VAL A 64 -20.90 15.24 -10.61
N GLN A 65 -21.84 16.13 -10.32
CA GLN A 65 -21.71 17.14 -9.27
C GLN A 65 -22.60 16.78 -8.08
N VAL A 66 -22.05 16.82 -6.87
CA VAL A 66 -22.64 16.33 -5.63
C VAL A 66 -22.82 17.47 -4.62
N LYS A 67 -24.03 17.57 -4.06
CA LYS A 67 -24.35 18.48 -2.96
C LYS A 67 -24.97 17.71 -1.80
N SER A 68 -24.37 17.84 -0.62
CA SER A 68 -24.88 17.23 0.61
C SER A 68 -25.97 18.04 1.31
N SER A 69 -26.26 19.25 0.82
CA SER A 69 -27.24 20.16 1.41
C SER A 69 -28.68 19.63 1.22
N PRO A 70 -29.51 19.59 2.28
CA PRO A 70 -30.92 19.22 2.17
C PRO A 70 -31.81 20.40 1.70
N ASN A 71 -31.24 21.58 1.45
CA ASN A 71 -32.02 22.75 1.04
C ASN A 71 -32.55 22.57 -0.38
N ASN A 72 -33.78 23.03 -0.61
CA ASN A 72 -34.42 22.93 -1.92
C ASN A 72 -33.58 23.59 -3.02
N ILE A 73 -33.51 22.92 -4.17
CA ILE A 73 -32.80 23.39 -5.37
C ILE A 73 -33.82 23.98 -6.34
N THR A 74 -33.51 25.16 -6.86
CA THR A 74 -34.30 25.85 -7.89
C THR A 74 -33.45 26.07 -9.14
N LEU A 75 -34.09 26.27 -10.29
CA LEU A 75 -33.42 26.57 -11.55
C LEU A 75 -32.63 27.87 -11.48
N GLY A 76 -33.15 28.88 -10.78
CA GLY A 76 -32.46 30.16 -10.57
C GLY A 76 -31.41 30.18 -9.47
N SER A 77 -31.12 29.05 -8.81
CA SER A 77 -30.09 29.02 -7.76
C SER A 77 -28.69 29.17 -8.35
N LYS A 78 -27.76 29.77 -7.59
CA LYS A 78 -26.37 29.95 -8.04
C LYS A 78 -25.72 28.63 -8.45
N ASP A 79 -25.94 27.58 -7.64
CA ASP A 79 -25.38 26.25 -7.90
C ASP A 79 -25.93 25.66 -9.21
N THR A 80 -27.24 25.78 -9.46
CA THR A 80 -27.86 25.30 -10.70
C THR A 80 -27.35 26.04 -11.94
N LEU A 81 -27.25 27.37 -11.88
CA LEU A 81 -26.75 28.18 -12.99
C LEU A 81 -25.26 27.89 -13.27
N ALA A 82 -24.46 27.72 -12.21
CA ALA A 82 -23.06 27.34 -12.33
C ALA A 82 -22.90 25.93 -12.95
N ALA A 83 -23.72 24.96 -12.56
CA ALA A 83 -23.71 23.62 -13.14
C ALA A 83 -24.04 23.65 -14.64
N ILE A 84 -25.07 24.40 -15.06
CA ILE A 84 -25.43 24.56 -16.47
C ILE A 84 -24.28 25.19 -17.27
N ALA A 85 -23.65 26.23 -16.72
CA ALA A 85 -22.50 26.88 -17.35
C ALA A 85 -21.29 25.94 -17.45
N SER A 86 -20.98 25.20 -16.38
CA SER A 86 -19.89 24.21 -16.35
C SER A 86 -20.12 23.10 -17.38
N PHE A 87 -21.33 22.52 -17.42
CA PHE A 87 -21.69 21.52 -18.42
C PHE A 87 -21.48 22.02 -19.85
N TRP A 88 -21.93 23.25 -20.14
CA TRP A 88 -21.81 23.81 -21.48
C TRP A 88 -20.35 24.00 -21.86
N ASP A 89 -19.55 24.57 -20.97
CA ASP A 89 -18.12 24.77 -21.19
C ASP A 89 -17.36 23.44 -21.34
N LEU A 90 -17.66 22.44 -20.49
CA LEU A 90 -17.11 21.08 -20.61
C LEU A 90 -17.46 20.44 -21.96
N SER A 91 -18.70 20.60 -22.41
CA SER A 91 -19.16 20.08 -23.70
C SER A 91 -18.40 20.70 -24.87
N GLN A 92 -18.10 22.01 -24.80
CA GLN A 92 -17.33 22.72 -25.81
C GLN A 92 -15.84 22.36 -25.78
N ARG A 93 -15.24 22.21 -24.60
CA ARG A 93 -13.83 21.84 -24.43
C ARG A 93 -13.51 20.40 -24.85
N ASN A 94 -14.53 19.54 -24.97
CA ASN A 94 -14.39 18.12 -25.28
C ASN A 94 -15.12 17.71 -26.57
N GLU A 95 -15.27 18.63 -27.53
CA GLU A 95 -15.78 18.30 -28.85
C GLU A 95 -14.96 17.15 -29.50
N GLY A 96 -15.66 16.16 -30.08
CA GLY A 96 -15.03 14.97 -30.66
C GLY A 96 -14.75 13.82 -29.68
N ARG A 97 -15.04 14.00 -28.39
CA ARG A 97 -15.06 12.91 -27.39
C ARG A 97 -16.46 12.28 -27.27
N PRO A 98 -16.62 11.16 -26.51
CA PRO A 98 -17.94 10.62 -26.23
C PRO A 98 -18.87 11.71 -25.68
N PRO A 99 -20.15 11.74 -26.10
CA PRO A 99 -21.10 12.74 -25.64
C PRO A 99 -21.14 12.87 -24.12
N ILE A 100 -21.07 14.10 -23.62
CA ILE A 100 -21.10 14.38 -22.18
C ILE A 100 -22.55 14.41 -21.68
N LYS A 101 -22.77 13.79 -20.53
CA LYS A 101 -23.99 13.88 -19.73
C LYS A 101 -23.59 14.38 -18.35
N MET A 102 -24.31 15.37 -17.82
CA MET A 102 -24.13 15.82 -16.43
C MET A 102 -25.22 15.22 -15.55
N VAL A 103 -24.82 14.79 -14.35
CA VAL A 103 -25.75 14.46 -13.26
C VAL A 103 -25.50 15.45 -12.12
N PHE A 104 -26.52 16.26 -11.81
CA PHE A 104 -26.50 17.11 -10.63
C PHE A 104 -27.26 16.42 -9.50
N LEU A 105 -26.54 16.06 -8.46
CA LEU A 105 -27.00 15.21 -7.37
C LEU A 105 -27.11 16.02 -6.09
N SER A 106 -28.33 16.11 -5.52
CA SER A 106 -28.53 16.83 -4.26
C SER A 106 -29.55 16.14 -3.35
N ARG A 107 -29.39 16.31 -2.05
CA ARG A 107 -30.35 15.86 -1.04
C ARG A 107 -31.60 16.74 -0.96
N GLY A 108 -31.53 17.96 -1.48
CA GLY A 108 -32.67 18.88 -1.52
C GLY A 108 -33.72 18.49 -2.54
N SER A 109 -34.97 18.87 -2.28
CA SER A 109 -36.10 18.71 -3.20
C SER A 109 -36.16 19.84 -4.23
N ILE A 110 -37.01 19.70 -5.27
CA ILE A 110 -37.28 20.82 -6.19
C ILE A 110 -38.06 21.92 -5.47
N GLY A 111 -37.45 23.11 -5.41
CA GLY A 111 -38.06 24.33 -4.89
C GLY A 111 -38.85 25.12 -5.93
N TRP A 112 -39.61 26.09 -5.44
CA TRP A 112 -40.33 27.05 -6.25
C TRP A 112 -39.42 28.19 -6.70
N GLU A 113 -39.55 28.62 -7.96
CA GLU A 113 -38.79 29.78 -8.43
C GLU A 113 -39.33 31.06 -7.79
N ARG A 114 -38.41 31.96 -7.43
CA ARG A 114 -38.78 33.33 -7.01
C ARG A 114 -39.02 34.24 -8.22
N ASP A 115 -38.50 33.85 -9.37
CA ASP A 115 -38.61 34.64 -10.59
C ASP A 115 -40.05 34.62 -11.12
N PRO A 116 -40.70 35.79 -11.30
CA PRO A 116 -42.06 35.88 -11.82
C PRO A 116 -42.27 35.16 -13.16
N ALA A 117 -41.22 34.98 -13.97
CA ALA A 117 -41.29 34.26 -15.24
C ALA A 117 -41.85 32.83 -15.10
N PHE A 118 -41.69 32.21 -13.93
CA PHE A 118 -42.18 30.86 -13.68
C PHE A 118 -43.56 30.83 -12.99
N GLY A 119 -44.04 31.93 -12.42
CA GLY A 119 -45.31 31.99 -11.72
C GLY A 119 -45.43 30.91 -10.65
N GLN A 120 -46.45 30.05 -10.76
CA GLN A 120 -46.66 28.89 -9.88
C GLN A 120 -46.13 27.60 -10.53
N GLN A 121 -44.93 27.65 -11.13
CA GLN A 121 -44.25 26.46 -11.65
C GLN A 121 -42.86 26.35 -11.04
N LYS A 122 -42.37 25.13 -10.86
CA LYS A 122 -40.99 24.87 -10.47
C LYS A 122 -40.12 24.82 -11.73
N GLY A 123 -39.03 25.57 -11.76
CA GLY A 123 -38.22 25.73 -12.98
C GLY A 123 -37.59 24.43 -13.45
N LEU A 124 -37.20 23.55 -12.52
CA LEU A 124 -36.65 22.22 -12.86
C LEU A 124 -37.70 21.23 -13.37
N GLU A 125 -38.99 21.41 -13.07
CA GLU A 125 -40.06 20.63 -13.71
C GLU A 125 -40.27 21.09 -15.16
N VAL A 126 -40.18 22.40 -15.41
CA VAL A 126 -40.15 22.96 -16.78
C VAL A 126 -38.92 22.43 -17.54
N TRP A 127 -37.75 22.34 -16.89
CA TRP A 127 -36.57 21.72 -17.48
C TRP A 127 -36.81 20.26 -17.90
N ARG A 128 -37.41 19.44 -17.02
CA ARG A 128 -37.75 18.05 -17.34
C ARG A 128 -38.69 17.95 -18.55
N ALA A 129 -39.72 18.78 -18.60
CA ALA A 129 -40.63 18.83 -19.75
C ALA A 129 -39.89 19.23 -21.06
N ALA A 130 -38.93 20.16 -20.98
CA ALA A 130 -38.10 20.52 -22.13
C ALA A 130 -37.18 19.37 -22.59
N ALA A 131 -36.59 18.62 -21.64
CA ALA A 131 -35.79 17.43 -21.92
C ALA A 131 -36.60 16.31 -22.59
N GLU A 132 -37.89 16.19 -22.26
CA GLU A 132 -38.86 15.29 -22.89
C GLU A 132 -39.32 15.75 -24.28
N GLY A 133 -39.06 17.01 -24.64
CA GLY A 133 -39.33 17.58 -25.96
C GLY A 133 -40.55 18.51 -26.04
N ASN A 134 -41.05 19.00 -24.91
CA ASN A 134 -42.11 20.01 -24.89
C ASN A 134 -41.58 21.37 -25.40
N SER A 135 -41.99 21.78 -26.60
CA SER A 135 -41.56 23.04 -27.22
C SER A 135 -41.89 24.29 -26.41
N ALA A 136 -43.05 24.33 -25.73
CA ALA A 136 -43.43 25.47 -24.90
C ALA A 136 -42.52 25.60 -23.66
N ALA A 137 -42.10 24.47 -23.09
CA ALA A 137 -41.11 24.46 -22.01
C ALA A 137 -39.74 24.93 -22.51
N ILE A 138 -39.32 24.49 -23.70
CA ILE A 138 -38.07 24.95 -24.34
C ILE A 138 -38.09 26.47 -24.56
N ASP A 139 -39.17 27.02 -25.12
CA ASP A 139 -39.29 28.47 -25.36
C ASP A 139 -39.24 29.28 -24.07
N LYS A 140 -39.89 28.77 -23.01
CA LYS A 140 -39.88 29.39 -21.69
C LYS A 140 -38.47 29.43 -21.09
N LEU A 141 -37.75 28.31 -21.13
CA LEU A 141 -36.37 28.23 -20.64
C LEU A 141 -35.42 29.08 -21.48
N ARG A 142 -35.57 29.07 -22.81
CA ARG A 142 -34.79 29.92 -23.72
C ARG A 142 -34.95 31.40 -23.34
N THR A 143 -36.19 31.87 -23.21
CA THR A 143 -36.48 33.26 -22.82
C THR A 143 -35.88 33.59 -21.44
N TYR A 144 -36.03 32.69 -20.48
CA TYR A 144 -35.50 32.86 -19.13
C TYR A 144 -33.97 33.00 -19.12
N PHE A 145 -33.24 32.11 -19.78
CA PHE A 145 -31.77 32.12 -19.77
C PHE A 145 -31.16 33.27 -20.60
N LEU A 146 -31.85 33.72 -21.66
CA LEU A 146 -31.37 34.87 -22.44
C LEU A 146 -31.37 36.18 -21.63
N GLY A 147 -32.28 36.30 -20.64
CA GLY A 147 -32.37 37.45 -19.75
C GLY A 147 -31.45 37.40 -18.52
N ARG A 148 -30.60 36.38 -18.38
CA ARG A 148 -29.77 36.16 -17.19
C ARG A 148 -28.30 36.48 -17.47
N ASP A 149 -27.69 37.37 -16.69
CA ASP A 149 -26.29 37.75 -16.89
C ASP A 149 -25.31 36.64 -16.52
N GLU A 150 -25.72 35.72 -15.64
CA GLU A 150 -24.91 34.57 -15.20
C GLU A 150 -24.72 33.51 -16.29
N VAL A 151 -25.53 33.55 -17.37
CA VAL A 151 -25.45 32.59 -18.48
C VAL A 151 -24.37 33.03 -19.46
N PRO A 152 -23.37 32.18 -19.79
CA PRO A 152 -22.30 32.52 -20.71
C PRO A 152 -22.78 32.94 -22.09
N SER A 153 -22.08 33.89 -22.73
CA SER A 153 -22.46 34.42 -24.05
C SER A 153 -22.55 33.33 -25.13
N CYS A 154 -21.66 32.32 -25.11
CA CYS A 154 -21.70 31.20 -26.04
C CYS A 154 -22.96 30.34 -25.89
N LEU A 155 -23.39 30.08 -24.66
CA LEU A 155 -24.65 29.37 -24.38
C LEU A 155 -25.86 30.22 -24.78
N LYS A 156 -25.84 31.53 -24.51
CA LYS A 156 -26.88 32.44 -25.00
C LYS A 156 -26.99 32.41 -26.53
N GLU A 157 -25.88 32.37 -27.24
CA GLU A 157 -25.88 32.29 -28.70
C GLU A 157 -26.48 30.97 -29.21
N PHE A 158 -26.10 29.85 -28.58
CA PHE A 158 -26.71 28.56 -28.87
C PHE A 158 -28.23 28.56 -28.60
N LEU A 159 -28.68 29.18 -27.50
CA LEU A 159 -30.09 29.31 -27.18
C LEU A 159 -30.87 30.14 -28.22
N ARG A 160 -30.25 31.18 -28.81
CA ARG A 160 -30.88 32.01 -29.86
C ARG A 160 -31.01 31.28 -31.19
N THR A 161 -29.97 30.55 -31.58
CA THR A 161 -29.85 29.98 -32.93
C THR A 161 -30.33 28.53 -33.02
N GLY A 162 -30.33 27.80 -31.90
CA GLY A 162 -30.70 26.39 -31.84
C GLY A 162 -32.19 26.14 -32.07
N ASN A 163 -32.50 25.21 -32.98
CA ASN A 163 -33.84 24.67 -33.14
C ASN A 163 -34.23 23.77 -31.94
N TYR A 164 -35.51 23.43 -31.80
CA TYR A 164 -36.02 22.65 -30.66
C TYR A 164 -35.31 21.31 -30.47
N THR A 165 -35.01 20.60 -31.56
CA THR A 165 -34.32 19.31 -31.53
C THR A 165 -32.90 19.46 -30.97
N ASN A 166 -32.16 20.44 -31.46
CA ASN A 166 -30.79 20.70 -31.04
C ASN A 166 -30.74 21.13 -29.57
N LEU A 167 -31.61 22.05 -29.14
CA LEU A 167 -31.68 22.48 -27.73
C LEU A 167 -32.00 21.32 -26.79
N ARG A 168 -32.92 20.44 -27.20
CA ARG A 168 -33.24 19.23 -26.42
C ARG A 168 -32.03 18.29 -26.35
N GLN A 169 -31.46 17.90 -27.50
CA GLN A 169 -30.45 16.84 -27.58
C GLN A 169 -29.08 17.23 -27.06
N ALA A 170 -28.70 18.51 -27.19
CA ALA A 170 -27.38 19.00 -26.79
C ALA A 170 -27.36 19.61 -25.38
N LEU A 171 -28.51 20.07 -24.85
CA LEU A 171 -28.57 20.72 -23.54
C LEU A 171 -29.57 20.03 -22.59
N PHE A 172 -30.87 20.14 -22.86
CA PHE A 172 -31.87 19.82 -21.83
C PHE A 172 -31.90 18.33 -21.45
N SER A 173 -31.72 17.42 -22.42
CA SER A 173 -31.66 15.97 -22.18
C SER A 173 -30.30 15.46 -21.70
N ARG A 174 -29.29 16.34 -21.61
CA ARG A 174 -27.93 16.00 -21.18
C ARG A 174 -27.65 16.33 -19.73
N ILE A 175 -28.53 17.07 -19.05
CA ILE A 175 -28.39 17.38 -17.62
C ILE A 175 -29.53 16.72 -16.85
N ASP A 176 -29.18 15.76 -15.99
CA ASP A 176 -30.10 15.09 -15.09
C ASP A 176 -30.07 15.73 -13.69
N TRP A 177 -31.23 16.20 -13.24
CA TRP A 177 -31.41 16.74 -11.88
C TRP A 177 -31.87 15.64 -10.92
N CYS A 178 -30.88 14.95 -10.34
CA CYS A 178 -31.04 13.88 -9.35
C CYS A 178 -31.18 14.47 -7.93
N LEU A 179 -32.39 14.90 -7.63
CA LEU A 179 -32.76 15.51 -6.35
C LEU A 179 -33.33 14.48 -5.38
N ASP A 180 -33.68 14.91 -4.16
CA ASP A 180 -34.26 14.04 -3.12
C ASP A 180 -33.37 12.84 -2.76
N GLN A 181 -32.05 13.02 -2.83
CA GLN A 181 -31.09 11.94 -2.61
C GLN A 181 -31.01 11.54 -1.13
N PRO A 182 -30.66 10.27 -0.81
CA PRO A 182 -30.59 9.78 0.56
C PRO A 182 -29.57 10.52 1.45
N SER A 183 -29.72 10.39 2.77
CA SER A 183 -28.74 10.92 3.72
C SER A 183 -27.40 10.18 3.62
N SER A 184 -26.33 10.79 4.15
CA SER A 184 -25.00 10.16 4.23
C SER A 184 -25.06 8.79 4.92
N GLU A 185 -25.80 8.67 6.03
CA GLU A 185 -25.92 7.40 6.75
C GLU A 185 -26.60 6.31 5.90
N SER A 186 -27.58 6.72 5.08
CA SER A 186 -28.27 5.81 4.16
C SER A 186 -27.36 5.34 3.02
N ILE A 187 -26.50 6.22 2.49
CA ILE A 187 -25.51 5.86 1.48
C ILE A 187 -24.47 4.89 2.06
N VAL A 188 -23.93 5.17 3.25
CA VAL A 188 -22.97 4.26 3.92
C VAL A 188 -23.58 2.87 4.11
N LYS A 189 -24.85 2.81 4.54
CA LYS A 189 -25.57 1.55 4.68
C LYS A 189 -25.70 0.82 3.34
N SER A 190 -26.09 1.52 2.28
CA SER A 190 -26.22 0.96 0.93
C SER A 190 -24.87 0.44 0.40
N VAL A 191 -23.79 1.20 0.57
CA VAL A 191 -22.42 0.78 0.21
C VAL A 191 -22.06 -0.51 0.94
N ARG A 192 -22.30 -0.56 2.25
CA ARG A 192 -22.04 -1.76 3.05
C ARG A 192 -22.84 -2.97 2.58
N GLU A 193 -24.10 -2.79 2.21
CA GLU A 193 -24.96 -3.85 1.67
C GLU A 193 -24.46 -4.37 0.30
N ILE A 194 -23.98 -3.47 -0.58
CA ILE A 194 -23.38 -3.84 -1.87
C ILE A 194 -22.09 -4.64 -1.65
N VAL A 195 -21.21 -4.17 -0.75
CA VAL A 195 -19.95 -4.86 -0.43
C VAL A 195 -20.22 -6.22 0.21
N LEU A 196 -21.19 -6.33 1.12
CA LEU A 196 -21.61 -7.61 1.70
C LEU A 196 -22.10 -8.57 0.63
N ARG A 197 -22.87 -8.10 -0.34
CA ARG A 197 -23.32 -8.92 -1.47
C ARG A 197 -22.15 -9.42 -2.31
N ILE A 198 -21.20 -8.54 -2.68
CA ILE A 198 -19.99 -8.93 -3.44
C ILE A 198 -19.17 -9.97 -2.67
N ILE A 199 -18.92 -9.74 -1.37
CA ILE A 199 -18.19 -10.67 -0.50
C ILE A 199 -18.90 -12.03 -0.44
N SER A 200 -20.23 -12.03 -0.35
CA SER A 200 -21.04 -13.25 -0.32
C SER A 200 -21.00 -13.99 -1.66
N GLU A 201 -21.14 -13.27 -2.79
CA GLU A 201 -21.05 -13.82 -4.15
C GLU A 201 -19.66 -14.44 -4.40
N ARG A 202 -18.58 -13.82 -3.87
CA ARG A 202 -17.20 -14.32 -3.92
C ARG A 202 -16.86 -15.37 -2.87
N ARG A 203 -17.82 -15.72 -2.00
CA ARG A 203 -17.66 -16.67 -0.88
C ARG A 203 -16.53 -16.30 0.09
N TRP A 204 -16.29 -15.01 0.29
CA TRP A 204 -15.35 -14.49 1.29
C TRP A 204 -16.00 -14.37 2.67
N ASP A 205 -15.20 -14.30 3.73
CA ASP A 205 -15.69 -14.21 5.12
C ASP A 205 -16.45 -12.88 5.35
N PRO A 206 -17.74 -12.88 5.72
CA PRO A 206 -18.52 -11.67 5.94
C PRO A 206 -17.95 -10.71 7.01
N THR A 207 -17.06 -11.18 7.89
CA THR A 207 -16.44 -10.34 8.92
C THR A 207 -15.46 -9.29 8.34
N VAL A 208 -15.07 -9.40 7.08
CA VAL A 208 -14.16 -8.44 6.41
C VAL A 208 -14.88 -7.25 5.78
N VAL A 209 -16.23 -7.23 5.79
CA VAL A 209 -17.05 -6.20 5.13
C VAL A 209 -16.67 -4.79 5.58
N ASP A 210 -16.54 -4.56 6.88
CA ASP A 210 -16.26 -3.22 7.40
C ASP A 210 -14.83 -2.77 7.05
N ALA A 211 -13.87 -3.70 7.02
CA ALA A 211 -12.51 -3.41 6.56
C ALA A 211 -12.48 -3.06 5.07
N ALA A 212 -13.21 -3.80 4.24
CA ALA A 212 -13.34 -3.53 2.81
C ALA A 212 -14.01 -2.19 2.53
N VAL A 213 -15.10 -1.87 3.22
CA VAL A 213 -15.79 -0.56 3.10
C VAL A 213 -14.86 0.59 3.46
N ASN A 214 -14.09 0.47 4.55
CA ASN A 214 -13.14 1.49 4.97
C ASN A 214 -11.97 1.64 3.98
N ALA A 215 -11.46 0.53 3.43
CA ALA A 215 -10.40 0.56 2.43
C ALA A 215 -10.84 1.26 1.14
N LEU A 216 -12.07 0.99 0.67
CA LEU A 216 -12.65 1.68 -0.49
C LEU A 216 -12.80 3.19 -0.25
N PHE A 217 -13.32 3.58 0.91
CA PHE A 217 -13.45 4.99 1.27
C PHE A 217 -12.09 5.69 1.33
N ALA A 218 -11.11 5.08 2.01
CA ALA A 218 -9.76 5.61 2.12
C ALA A 218 -9.07 5.73 0.75
N HIS A 219 -9.32 4.77 -0.15
CA HIS A 219 -8.77 4.80 -1.51
C HIS A 219 -9.37 5.96 -2.34
N CYS A 220 -10.69 6.13 -2.33
CA CYS A 220 -11.35 7.26 -3.01
C CYS A 220 -10.91 8.61 -2.41
N TYR A 221 -10.81 8.71 -1.08
CA TYR A 221 -10.33 9.91 -0.39
C TYR A 221 -8.89 10.24 -0.79
N THR A 222 -8.02 9.23 -0.85
CA THR A 222 -6.63 9.39 -1.30
C THR A 222 -6.58 9.87 -2.75
N ALA A 223 -7.34 9.25 -3.65
CA ALA A 223 -7.44 9.65 -5.05
C ALA A 223 -7.83 11.12 -5.19
N ALA A 224 -8.87 11.59 -4.48
CA ALA A 224 -9.32 12.98 -4.49
C ALA A 224 -8.22 14.01 -4.13
N THR A 225 -7.20 13.60 -3.38
CA THR A 225 -6.12 14.49 -2.91
C THR A 225 -4.86 14.48 -3.78
N LYS A 226 -4.75 13.58 -4.77
CA LYS A 226 -3.57 13.52 -5.65
C LYS A 226 -3.61 14.66 -6.67
N SER A 227 -2.48 15.12 -7.17
CA SER A 227 -2.44 16.18 -8.21
C SER A 227 -2.49 15.61 -9.64
N GLU A 228 -2.04 14.38 -9.85
CA GLU A 228 -1.98 13.74 -11.16
C GLU A 228 -3.29 13.02 -11.50
N ILE A 229 -3.79 13.22 -12.73
CA ILE A 229 -5.06 12.63 -13.21
C ILE A 229 -5.01 11.09 -13.19
N GLU A 230 -3.87 10.49 -13.54
CA GLU A 230 -3.70 9.03 -13.53
C GLU A 230 -3.85 8.43 -12.13
N LEU A 231 -3.52 9.21 -11.08
CA LEU A 231 -3.67 8.80 -9.68
C LEU A 231 -5.07 9.11 -9.11
N ARG A 232 -5.91 9.80 -9.89
CA ARG A 232 -7.34 10.06 -9.63
C ARG A 232 -8.25 9.06 -10.34
N ARG A 233 -7.68 8.13 -11.11
CA ARG A 233 -8.39 7.13 -11.93
C ARG A 233 -8.67 5.86 -11.13
N LEU A 234 -9.91 5.42 -11.14
CA LEU A 234 -10.43 4.21 -10.51
C LEU A 234 -11.04 3.29 -11.57
N THR A 235 -10.68 2.01 -11.53
CA THR A 235 -11.14 0.99 -12.49
C THR A 235 -11.75 -0.20 -11.75
N VAL A 236 -12.46 -1.08 -12.46
CA VAL A 236 -12.95 -2.35 -11.88
C VAL A 236 -11.78 -3.21 -11.37
N VAL A 237 -10.65 -3.19 -12.07
CA VAL A 237 -9.43 -3.92 -11.64
C VAL A 237 -8.91 -3.35 -10.30
N ALA A 238 -8.83 -2.03 -10.17
CA ALA A 238 -8.42 -1.41 -8.92
C ALA A 238 -9.43 -1.68 -7.78
N LEU A 239 -10.73 -1.74 -8.09
CA LEU A 239 -11.77 -2.10 -7.12
C LEU A 239 -11.52 -3.50 -6.57
N ASP A 240 -11.28 -4.45 -7.47
CA ASP A 240 -11.02 -5.84 -7.13
C ASP A 240 -9.75 -5.99 -6.28
N LEU A 241 -8.70 -5.25 -6.61
CA LEU A 241 -7.45 -5.24 -5.84
C LEU A 241 -7.65 -4.67 -4.42
N VAL A 242 -8.36 -3.54 -4.28
CA VAL A 242 -8.63 -2.94 -2.96
C VAL A 242 -9.48 -3.88 -2.11
N LEU A 243 -10.50 -4.51 -2.70
CA LEU A 243 -11.32 -5.49 -2.02
C LEU A 243 -10.49 -6.73 -1.63
N ALA A 244 -9.70 -7.29 -2.52
CA ALA A 244 -8.86 -8.45 -2.25
C ALA A 244 -7.83 -8.18 -1.15
N ASN A 245 -7.18 -7.02 -1.16
CA ASN A 245 -6.21 -6.64 -0.11
C ASN A 245 -6.88 -6.46 1.25
N ALA A 246 -8.09 -5.89 1.28
CA ALA A 246 -8.84 -5.70 2.52
C ALA A 246 -9.43 -7.03 3.06
N THR A 247 -9.66 -8.02 2.20
CA THR A 247 -10.16 -9.35 2.57
C THR A 247 -9.04 -10.36 2.83
N TYR A 248 -7.78 -10.03 2.50
CA TYR A 248 -6.61 -10.87 2.73
C TYR A 248 -6.30 -11.01 4.23
N ARG A 249 -6.86 -12.03 4.86
CA ARG A 249 -6.32 -12.56 6.13
C ARG A 249 -5.09 -13.41 5.80
N LYS A 250 -3.94 -13.09 6.39
CA LYS A 250 -2.78 -13.99 6.44
C LYS A 250 -3.25 -15.36 6.96
N TYR A 251 -3.42 -16.34 6.07
CA TYR A 251 -3.53 -17.74 6.43
C TYR A 251 -2.39 -18.54 5.75
N PRO A 252 -1.71 -19.42 6.50
CA PRO A 252 -0.57 -20.23 6.03
C PRO A 252 -0.96 -21.25 4.95
N PRO A 253 0.01 -21.85 4.24
CA PRO A 253 -0.18 -22.44 2.91
C PRO A 253 -1.00 -23.73 2.97
N MET A 254 -2.25 -23.65 2.50
CA MET A 254 -3.06 -24.84 2.18
C MET A 254 -3.37 -24.94 0.67
N LEU A 255 -2.83 -24.01 -0.14
CA LEU A 255 -2.93 -24.01 -1.61
C LEU A 255 -1.91 -24.95 -2.29
N GLU A 256 -0.85 -25.36 -1.60
CA GLU A 256 0.10 -26.39 -2.11
C GLU A 256 -0.55 -27.76 -2.29
N HIS A 257 -1.70 -28.03 -1.65
CA HIS A 257 -2.38 -29.32 -1.78
C HIS A 257 -3.15 -29.48 -3.10
N LEU A 258 -3.56 -28.38 -3.75
CA LEU A 258 -4.37 -28.42 -4.99
C LEU A 258 -3.51 -28.51 -6.26
N SER A 259 -2.25 -28.08 -6.22
CA SER A 259 -1.28 -28.22 -7.33
C SER A 259 -0.88 -29.68 -7.61
N SER A 260 -1.32 -30.64 -6.77
CA SER A 260 -1.03 -32.07 -6.93
C SER A 260 -1.87 -32.78 -8.01
N MET A 261 -2.81 -32.09 -8.68
CA MET A 261 -3.78 -32.72 -9.60
C MET A 261 -3.43 -32.68 -11.12
N GLN A 262 -2.18 -32.36 -11.50
CA GLN A 262 -1.56 -32.60 -12.82
C GLN A 262 -2.45 -32.49 -14.09
N LEU A 263 -2.81 -31.28 -14.53
CA LEU A 263 -3.30 -31.04 -15.89
C LEU A 263 -2.78 -29.71 -16.46
N ALA A 264 -1.66 -29.75 -17.18
CA ALA A 264 -1.32 -28.71 -18.17
C ALA A 264 -0.36 -29.29 -19.23
N PRO A 265 -0.70 -29.27 -20.53
CA PRO A 265 0.26 -29.43 -21.60
C PRO A 265 0.73 -28.09 -22.20
N THR A 266 1.95 -28.19 -22.72
CA THR A 266 2.90 -27.20 -23.23
C THR A 266 2.60 -26.63 -24.62
N THR A 267 2.93 -25.34 -24.79
CA THR A 267 3.36 -24.66 -26.04
C THR A 267 2.52 -24.90 -27.30
N ALA A 268 1.34 -24.28 -27.34
CA ALA A 268 0.73 -23.77 -28.57
C ALA A 268 0.01 -22.47 -28.23
N THR A 269 0.15 -21.42 -29.04
CA THR A 269 -0.59 -20.17 -28.82
C THR A 269 -2.08 -20.49 -28.84
N ALA A 270 -2.82 -20.02 -27.82
CA ALA A 270 -4.23 -20.39 -27.57
C ALA A 270 -5.13 -20.22 -28.82
N ALA A 271 -4.82 -19.24 -29.68
CA ALA A 271 -5.51 -19.02 -30.96
C ALA A 271 -5.35 -20.18 -31.97
N GLU A 272 -4.20 -20.85 -32.00
CA GLU A 272 -3.90 -21.97 -32.90
C GLU A 272 -4.61 -23.27 -32.46
N VAL A 273 -4.71 -23.48 -31.15
CA VAL A 273 -5.47 -24.59 -30.53
C VAL A 273 -6.97 -24.39 -30.77
N LEU A 274 -7.48 -23.18 -30.56
CA LEU A 274 -8.87 -22.82 -30.79
C LEU A 274 -9.25 -22.92 -32.28
N ARG A 275 -8.35 -22.54 -33.21
CA ARG A 275 -8.57 -22.71 -34.66
C ARG A 275 -8.68 -24.18 -35.07
N LYS A 276 -7.73 -25.04 -34.63
CA LYS A 276 -7.78 -26.49 -34.90
C LYS A 276 -9.00 -27.17 -34.27
N PHE A 277 -9.39 -26.76 -33.07
CA PHE A 277 -10.58 -27.29 -32.39
C PHE A 277 -11.88 -26.93 -33.14
N ARG A 278 -11.97 -25.71 -33.68
CA ARG A 278 -13.10 -25.23 -34.50
C ARG A 278 -13.19 -25.95 -35.85
N GLU A 279 -12.05 -26.21 -36.50
CA GLU A 279 -11.96 -26.99 -37.75
C GLU A 279 -12.41 -28.46 -37.53
N THR A 280 -12.10 -29.04 -36.37
CA THR A 280 -12.47 -30.43 -36.00
C THR A 280 -13.98 -30.57 -35.72
N LEU A 281 -14.65 -29.51 -35.25
CA LEU A 281 -16.10 -29.50 -35.00
C LEU A 281 -16.94 -29.25 -36.26
N GLY A 282 -16.37 -28.63 -37.31
CA GLY A 282 -17.06 -28.35 -38.58
C GLY A 282 -16.99 -29.48 -39.62
N ALA A 283 -15.99 -30.36 -39.55
CA ALA A 283 -15.76 -31.42 -40.52
C ALA A 283 -16.19 -32.79 -39.98
N GLY A 284 -17.50 -33.06 -39.94
CA GLY A 284 -17.97 -34.37 -39.47
C GLY A 284 -19.48 -34.66 -39.52
N MET A 285 -20.26 -33.95 -40.33
CA MET A 285 -21.58 -34.41 -40.78
C MET A 285 -21.56 -34.60 -42.29
N ALA A 286 -21.35 -35.85 -42.74
CA ALA A 286 -21.71 -36.36 -44.07
C ALA A 286 -21.85 -37.92 -44.02
N PRO A 287 -22.66 -38.56 -44.90
CA PRO A 287 -23.63 -39.57 -44.46
C PRO A 287 -23.36 -41.06 -44.81
N MET A 288 -23.89 -41.94 -43.95
CA MET A 288 -24.43 -43.32 -44.11
C MET A 288 -23.71 -44.42 -44.92
N ARG A 289 -23.57 -45.60 -44.28
CA ARG A 289 -24.00 -46.90 -44.85
C ARG A 289 -24.51 -47.88 -43.77
N THR A 290 -25.82 -48.14 -43.86
CA THR A 290 -26.71 -49.27 -43.43
C THR A 290 -26.03 -50.57 -42.91
N VAL A 291 -26.49 -51.37 -41.92
CA VAL A 291 -27.83 -51.92 -41.50
C VAL A 291 -27.72 -52.48 -40.02
N PRO A 292 -28.64 -53.28 -39.41
CA PRO A 292 -29.64 -52.89 -38.40
C PRO A 292 -29.45 -53.50 -36.97
N HIS A 293 -29.87 -52.78 -35.92
CA HIS A 293 -30.94 -53.19 -34.97
C HIS A 293 -31.09 -52.18 -33.81
N ARG A 294 -32.36 -52.00 -33.40
CA ARG A 294 -32.96 -51.29 -32.25
C ARG A 294 -32.03 -51.10 -31.04
N ALA A 295 -32.02 -49.99 -30.29
CA ALA A 295 -33.07 -49.02 -30.02
C ALA A 295 -32.51 -47.62 -29.62
N GLY A 296 -33.20 -46.56 -30.06
CA GLY A 296 -33.30 -45.25 -29.39
C GLY A 296 -32.00 -44.46 -29.15
N HIS A 297 -31.60 -43.61 -30.10
CA HIS A 297 -30.81 -42.41 -29.79
C HIS A 297 -31.60 -41.17 -30.21
N LYS A 298 -32.06 -40.43 -29.19
CA LYS A 298 -32.74 -39.13 -29.27
C LYS A 298 -31.86 -38.08 -29.96
N PRO A 299 -32.45 -37.03 -30.57
CA PRO A 299 -31.68 -35.91 -31.12
C PRO A 299 -30.79 -35.32 -30.02
N ARG A 300 -29.50 -35.06 -30.34
CA ARG A 300 -28.57 -34.40 -29.41
C ARG A 300 -29.22 -33.11 -28.91
N SER A 301 -29.45 -33.02 -27.61
CA SER A 301 -30.30 -32.00 -27.00
C SER A 301 -29.68 -30.61 -27.15
N PRO A 302 -30.48 -29.54 -27.20
CA PRO A 302 -30.00 -28.16 -27.15
C PRO A 302 -29.07 -27.90 -25.95
N ALA A 303 -29.20 -28.67 -24.87
CA ALA A 303 -28.27 -28.64 -23.74
C ALA A 303 -26.83 -29.02 -24.09
N PHE A 304 -26.60 -29.89 -25.09
CA PHE A 304 -25.25 -30.22 -25.54
C PHE A 304 -24.63 -29.07 -26.35
N ALA A 305 -25.42 -28.41 -27.21
CA ALA A 305 -24.97 -27.21 -27.93
C ALA A 305 -24.71 -26.04 -26.97
N GLN A 306 -25.59 -25.84 -25.97
CA GLN A 306 -25.43 -24.84 -24.91
C GLN A 306 -24.20 -25.13 -24.04
N ALA A 307 -23.94 -26.42 -23.73
CA ALA A 307 -22.76 -26.82 -22.97
C ALA A 307 -21.46 -26.57 -23.75
N VAL A 308 -21.48 -26.75 -25.08
CA VAL A 308 -20.32 -26.45 -25.94
C VAL A 308 -20.10 -24.94 -26.04
N GLU A 309 -21.15 -24.12 -26.18
CA GLU A 309 -21.03 -22.64 -26.15
C GLU A 309 -20.54 -22.12 -24.79
N SER A 310 -21.09 -22.62 -23.68
CA SER A 310 -20.62 -22.25 -22.34
C SER A 310 -19.18 -22.69 -22.08
N LEU A 311 -18.72 -23.79 -22.67
CA LEU A 311 -17.31 -24.21 -22.58
C LEU A 311 -16.41 -23.27 -23.39
N VAL A 312 -16.86 -22.82 -24.56
CA VAL A 312 -16.13 -21.84 -25.40
C VAL A 312 -16.06 -20.47 -24.72
N ASP A 313 -17.14 -20.00 -24.08
CA ASP A 313 -17.16 -18.73 -23.35
C ASP A 313 -16.32 -18.78 -22.08
N ALA A 314 -16.33 -19.91 -21.35
CA ALA A 314 -15.45 -20.11 -20.20
C ALA A 314 -13.97 -20.09 -20.62
N LEU A 315 -13.63 -20.77 -21.72
CA LEU A 315 -12.29 -20.72 -22.32
C LEU A 315 -11.91 -19.32 -22.78
N HIS A 316 -12.86 -18.54 -23.31
CA HIS A 316 -12.61 -17.17 -23.76
C HIS A 316 -12.42 -16.18 -22.60
N GLN A 317 -13.12 -16.37 -21.48
CA GLN A 317 -12.95 -15.61 -20.25
C GLN A 317 -11.61 -15.92 -19.57
N GLU A 318 -11.20 -17.19 -19.56
CA GLU A 318 -9.92 -17.62 -19.00
C GLU A 318 -8.73 -17.12 -19.85
N VAL A 319 -8.86 -17.08 -21.18
CA VAL A 319 -7.85 -16.47 -22.07
C VAL A 319 -7.75 -14.94 -21.88
N SER A 320 -8.86 -14.24 -21.62
CA SER A 320 -8.88 -12.79 -21.37
C SER A 320 -8.40 -12.40 -19.96
N SER A 321 -8.64 -13.22 -18.95
CA SER A 321 -8.06 -13.02 -17.60
C SER A 321 -6.54 -13.22 -17.65
N VAL A 322 -6.06 -14.22 -18.39
CA VAL A 322 -4.64 -14.43 -18.64
C VAL A 322 -4.01 -13.24 -19.36
N ALA A 323 -4.68 -12.62 -20.33
CA ALA A 323 -4.16 -11.43 -21.04
C ALA A 323 -4.06 -10.16 -20.17
N THR A 324 -4.91 -10.02 -19.16
CA THR A 324 -4.92 -8.88 -18.23
C THR A 324 -3.89 -9.07 -17.11
N GLU A 325 -3.78 -10.30 -16.59
CA GLU A 325 -2.61 -10.71 -15.80
C GLU A 325 -1.33 -10.42 -16.58
N GLN A 326 -1.28 -10.72 -17.89
CA GLN A 326 -0.11 -10.48 -18.75
C GLN A 326 0.32 -9.01 -18.88
N PHE A 327 -0.59 -8.04 -18.67
CA PHE A 327 -0.31 -6.60 -18.83
C PHE A 327 0.24 -5.96 -17.54
N ASP A 328 -0.31 -6.29 -16.37
CA ASP A 328 0.29 -5.94 -15.06
C ASP A 328 1.60 -6.71 -14.84
N TYR A 329 1.63 -7.96 -15.28
CA TYR A 329 2.83 -8.76 -15.41
C TYR A 329 3.85 -8.06 -16.32
N ALA A 330 3.47 -7.43 -17.44
CA ALA A 330 4.41 -6.74 -18.32
C ALA A 330 5.04 -5.47 -17.71
N ARG A 331 4.29 -4.66 -16.95
CA ARG A 331 4.83 -3.47 -16.23
C ARG A 331 5.71 -3.86 -15.05
N PHE A 332 5.26 -4.83 -14.25
CA PHE A 332 6.04 -5.38 -13.14
C PHE A 332 7.31 -6.07 -13.66
N HIS A 333 7.20 -6.83 -14.74
CA HIS A 333 8.33 -7.42 -15.46
C HIS A 333 9.28 -6.35 -16.01
N ALA A 334 8.77 -5.25 -16.57
CA ALA A 334 9.62 -4.17 -17.10
C ALA A 334 10.46 -3.48 -16.00
N PHE A 335 9.90 -3.25 -14.80
CA PHE A 335 10.63 -2.73 -13.65
C PHE A 335 11.78 -3.67 -13.25
N TRP A 336 11.45 -4.92 -12.90
CA TRP A 336 12.43 -5.88 -12.40
C TRP A 336 13.49 -6.23 -13.44
N ARG A 337 13.07 -6.39 -14.71
CA ARG A 337 13.99 -6.64 -15.81
C ARG A 337 14.95 -5.47 -16.00
N ARG A 338 14.48 -4.22 -16.03
CA ARG A 338 15.35 -3.06 -16.18
C ARG A 338 16.35 -2.96 -15.03
N MET A 339 15.87 -3.04 -13.78
CA MET A 339 16.72 -2.93 -12.59
C MET A 339 17.83 -3.98 -12.59
N ILE A 340 17.48 -5.25 -12.83
CA ILE A 340 18.46 -6.34 -12.77
C ILE A 340 19.44 -6.27 -13.92
N VAL A 341 18.95 -5.98 -15.13
CA VAL A 341 19.83 -5.84 -16.30
C VAL A 341 20.84 -4.73 -16.05
N GLU A 342 20.42 -3.56 -15.55
CA GLU A 342 21.33 -2.46 -15.26
C GLU A 342 22.36 -2.80 -14.16
N VAL A 343 21.91 -3.42 -13.07
CA VAL A 343 22.76 -3.81 -11.95
C VAL A 343 23.79 -4.88 -12.39
N VAL A 344 23.32 -5.97 -13.01
CA VAL A 344 24.17 -7.08 -13.46
C VAL A 344 25.14 -6.63 -14.55
N GLN A 345 24.70 -5.82 -15.51
CA GLN A 345 25.58 -5.28 -16.54
C GLN A 345 26.72 -4.46 -15.95
N ARG A 346 26.44 -3.61 -14.96
CA ARG A 346 27.48 -2.80 -14.31
C ARG A 346 28.45 -3.68 -13.51
N TRP A 347 27.96 -4.66 -12.77
CA TRP A 347 28.83 -5.58 -12.02
C TRP A 347 29.73 -6.40 -12.93
N ARG A 348 29.17 -7.03 -13.98
CA ARG A 348 29.97 -7.80 -14.96
C ARG A 348 31.02 -6.93 -15.64
N LYS A 349 30.66 -5.71 -16.03
CA LYS A 349 31.60 -4.73 -16.59
C LYS A 349 32.74 -4.41 -15.62
N SER A 350 32.47 -4.25 -14.33
CA SER A 350 33.50 -3.99 -13.31
C SER A 350 34.50 -5.13 -13.16
N TYR A 351 34.11 -6.36 -13.45
CA TYR A 351 34.99 -7.55 -13.42
C TYR A 351 35.52 -7.98 -14.79
N GLY A 352 35.25 -7.20 -15.86
CA GLY A 352 35.69 -7.54 -17.23
C GLY A 352 35.02 -8.80 -17.79
N ILE A 353 33.83 -9.15 -17.31
CA ILE A 353 33.06 -10.32 -17.73
C ILE A 353 32.15 -9.91 -18.88
N GLU A 354 32.21 -10.65 -20.00
CA GLU A 354 31.35 -10.40 -21.14
C GLU A 354 29.88 -10.73 -20.81
N MET A 355 28.95 -9.98 -21.41
CA MET A 355 27.52 -10.21 -21.18
C MET A 355 27.02 -11.56 -21.69
N THR A 356 27.71 -12.13 -22.67
CA THR A 356 27.44 -13.45 -23.26
C THR A 356 28.00 -14.61 -22.45
N ASP A 357 28.79 -14.34 -21.41
CA ASP A 357 29.40 -15.37 -20.58
C ASP A 357 28.33 -16.09 -19.75
N PRO A 358 28.14 -17.41 -19.93
CA PRO A 358 27.10 -18.15 -19.24
C PRO A 358 27.44 -18.46 -17.78
N ARG A 359 28.66 -18.16 -17.33
CA ARG A 359 29.08 -18.44 -15.95
C ARG A 359 28.29 -17.56 -14.98
N GLY A 360 27.69 -18.21 -13.99
CA GLY A 360 27.18 -17.53 -12.81
C GLY A 360 28.35 -16.98 -12.00
N CYS A 361 28.18 -15.77 -11.47
CA CYS A 361 29.22 -15.08 -10.72
C CYS A 361 28.75 -14.81 -9.29
N ILE A 362 29.70 -14.88 -8.37
CA ILE A 362 29.47 -14.58 -6.95
C ILE A 362 30.31 -13.37 -6.60
N TYR A 363 29.67 -12.37 -6.00
CA TYR A 363 30.30 -11.12 -5.60
C TYR A 363 29.95 -10.78 -4.15
N HIS A 364 30.74 -9.89 -3.55
CA HIS A 364 30.33 -9.12 -2.38
C HIS A 364 29.75 -7.80 -2.86
N GLY A 365 28.43 -7.67 -2.81
CA GLY A 365 27.69 -6.44 -3.12
C GLY A 365 27.33 -5.67 -1.85
N HIS A 366 26.70 -4.51 -2.02
CA HIS A 366 26.25 -3.66 -0.92
C HIS A 366 24.78 -3.30 -1.13
N LEU A 367 24.02 -3.21 -0.04
CA LEU A 367 22.61 -2.85 -0.01
C LEU A 367 22.43 -1.66 0.93
N GLN A 368 21.40 -0.86 0.66
CA GLN A 368 20.89 0.13 1.61
C GLN A 368 19.49 -0.26 2.03
N LEU A 369 19.30 -0.44 3.34
CA LEU A 369 18.00 -0.69 3.95
C LEU A 369 17.52 0.61 4.62
N ALA A 370 16.36 1.09 4.19
CA ALA A 370 15.70 2.28 4.70
C ALA A 370 14.26 1.96 5.12
N ALA A 371 13.55 2.96 5.62
CA ALA A 371 12.13 2.87 5.92
C ALA A 371 11.35 3.98 5.20
N ARG A 372 10.09 3.70 4.87
CA ARG A 372 9.19 4.66 4.22
C ARG A 372 7.92 4.83 5.04
N ASP A 373 7.48 6.07 5.21
CA ASP A 373 6.18 6.36 5.81
C ASP A 373 5.07 5.99 4.80
N PRO A 374 4.18 5.04 5.11
CA PRO A 374 3.12 4.62 4.19
C PRO A 374 2.09 5.73 3.91
N ILE A 375 2.02 6.78 4.73
CA ILE A 375 1.07 7.88 4.59
C ILE A 375 1.69 9.03 3.79
N SER A 376 2.84 9.53 4.23
CA SER A 376 3.50 10.69 3.60
C SER A 376 4.42 10.31 2.43
N ASN A 377 4.74 9.03 2.26
CA ASN A 377 5.73 8.52 1.32
C ASN A 377 7.16 9.07 1.57
N ALA A 378 7.40 9.67 2.74
CA ALA A 378 8.72 10.15 3.15
C ALA A 378 9.67 8.99 3.46
N LEU A 379 10.94 9.14 3.10
CA LEU A 379 12.00 8.19 3.43
C LEU A 379 12.67 8.53 4.77
N SER A 380 13.19 7.52 5.44
CA SER A 380 14.01 7.70 6.64
C SER A 380 15.26 8.52 6.32
N ASP A 381 15.66 9.36 7.26
CA ASP A 381 16.84 10.24 7.15
C ASP A 381 18.16 9.47 7.33
N ARG A 382 18.10 8.25 7.90
CA ARG A 382 19.21 7.29 7.91
C ARG A 382 18.84 6.02 7.14
N ALA A 383 19.85 5.31 6.67
CA ALA A 383 19.75 3.98 6.09
C ALA A 383 20.86 3.09 6.67
N ILE A 384 20.58 1.80 6.82
CA ILE A 384 21.57 0.79 7.17
C ILE A 384 22.31 0.41 5.89
N GLU A 385 23.63 0.52 5.91
CA GLU A 385 24.46 0.01 4.82
C GLU A 385 24.89 -1.40 5.18
N VAL A 386 24.51 -2.37 4.36
CA VAL A 386 24.79 -3.78 4.66
C VAL A 386 25.49 -4.43 3.48
N ARG A 387 26.56 -5.17 3.79
CA ARG A 387 27.21 -6.04 2.82
C ARG A 387 26.27 -7.16 2.44
N ALA A 388 26.32 -7.60 1.19
CA ALA A 388 25.50 -8.68 0.70
C ALA A 388 26.31 -9.66 -0.12
N LYS A 389 25.99 -10.94 0.06
CA LYS A 389 26.41 -11.98 -0.86
C LYS A 389 25.49 -11.89 -2.07
N VAL A 390 26.09 -11.67 -3.22
CA VAL A 390 25.41 -11.56 -4.49
C VAL A 390 25.75 -12.78 -5.33
N MET A 391 24.74 -13.41 -5.90
CA MET A 391 24.89 -14.42 -6.93
C MET A 391 24.06 -13.98 -8.12
N GLU A 392 24.70 -13.82 -9.27
CA GLU A 392 24.00 -13.58 -10.52
C GLU A 392 24.36 -14.63 -11.56
N SER A 393 23.42 -14.88 -12.47
CA SER A 393 23.72 -15.50 -13.74
C SER A 393 22.88 -14.84 -14.81
N MET A 394 23.48 -14.59 -15.96
CA MET A 394 22.79 -14.09 -17.14
C MET A 394 23.22 -14.94 -18.32
N THR A 395 22.24 -15.57 -18.95
CA THR A 395 22.41 -16.37 -20.15
C THR A 395 21.36 -15.95 -21.16
N TYR A 396 21.76 -15.91 -22.43
CA TYR A 396 20.86 -15.74 -23.54
C TYR A 396 21.17 -16.84 -24.54
N THR A 397 20.26 -17.79 -24.71
CA THR A 397 20.36 -18.78 -25.78
C THR A 397 19.19 -18.59 -26.75
N PRO A 398 19.38 -18.78 -28.06
CA PRO A 398 18.29 -18.73 -29.03
C PRO A 398 17.18 -19.77 -28.78
N ILE A 399 17.46 -20.81 -27.98
CA ILE A 399 16.58 -21.95 -27.72
C ILE A 399 15.82 -21.79 -26.40
N ASP A 400 16.48 -21.34 -25.33
CA ASP A 400 15.91 -21.22 -23.97
C ASP A 400 15.50 -19.77 -23.61
N GLY A 401 15.85 -18.79 -24.45
CA GLY A 401 15.55 -17.37 -24.25
C GLY A 401 16.49 -16.68 -23.25
N GLU A 402 16.04 -15.54 -22.72
CA GLU A 402 16.75 -14.80 -21.67
C GLU A 402 16.51 -15.48 -20.32
N ARG A 403 17.60 -15.86 -19.65
CA ARG A 403 17.57 -16.31 -18.25
C ARG A 403 18.50 -15.43 -17.43
N ILE A 404 17.92 -14.68 -16.51
CA ILE A 404 18.66 -13.86 -15.54
C ILE A 404 18.24 -14.28 -14.14
N THR A 405 19.20 -14.61 -13.29
CA THR A 405 18.98 -14.80 -11.86
C THR A 405 19.80 -13.79 -11.10
N LEU A 406 19.20 -13.17 -10.10
CA LEU A 406 19.85 -12.31 -9.14
C LEU A 406 19.39 -12.73 -7.74
N ASN A 407 20.27 -13.34 -6.98
CA ASN A 407 20.08 -13.60 -5.57
C ASN A 407 21.00 -12.68 -4.78
N VAL A 408 20.43 -11.79 -4.00
CA VAL A 408 21.14 -10.88 -3.12
C VAL A 408 20.67 -11.13 -1.71
N THR A 409 21.60 -11.57 -0.87
CA THR A 409 21.33 -11.89 0.51
C THR A 409 22.24 -11.05 1.38
N SER A 410 21.67 -10.17 2.21
CA SER A 410 22.48 -9.42 3.16
C SER A 410 23.25 -10.38 4.07
N GLU A 411 24.53 -10.08 4.26
CA GLU A 411 25.43 -10.87 5.09
C GLU A 411 25.18 -10.55 6.57
N PRO A 412 25.50 -11.48 7.48
CA PRO A 412 25.45 -11.19 8.91
C PRO A 412 26.35 -9.99 9.23
N ASP A 413 25.80 -9.04 9.96
CA ASP A 413 26.52 -7.87 10.44
C ASP A 413 26.54 -7.88 11.98
N ARG A 414 27.59 -7.29 12.56
CA ARG A 414 27.74 -7.16 14.01
C ARG A 414 26.82 -6.10 14.59
N MET A 415 26.33 -5.17 13.77
CA MET A 415 25.49 -4.06 14.22
C MET A 415 24.00 -4.27 13.96
N ASN A 416 23.65 -5.13 13.00
CA ASN A 416 22.31 -5.21 12.45
C ASN A 416 21.80 -6.67 12.37
N SER A 417 20.67 -6.94 13.00
CA SER A 417 19.98 -8.25 12.93
C SER A 417 18.99 -8.37 11.77
N LEU A 418 18.71 -7.28 11.05
CA LEU A 418 17.75 -7.29 9.94
C LEU A 418 18.43 -7.83 8.69
N ARG A 419 17.92 -8.95 8.20
CA ARG A 419 18.40 -9.62 7.00
C ARG A 419 17.45 -9.42 5.84
N TRP A 420 17.92 -8.72 4.81
CA TRP A 420 17.19 -8.54 3.56
C TRP A 420 17.60 -9.62 2.56
N ASN A 421 16.63 -10.41 2.13
CA ASN A 421 16.77 -11.37 1.06
C ASN A 421 16.00 -10.86 -0.16
N LEU A 422 16.72 -10.64 -1.25
CA LEU A 422 16.19 -10.31 -2.55
C LEU A 422 16.53 -11.45 -3.53
N ASP A 423 15.51 -12.12 -4.02
CA ASP A 423 15.64 -13.12 -5.09
C ASP A 423 14.83 -12.62 -6.28
N VAL A 424 15.47 -12.56 -7.44
CA VAL A 424 14.78 -12.33 -8.69
C VAL A 424 15.27 -13.30 -9.74
N ARG A 425 14.32 -13.97 -10.38
CA ARG A 425 14.56 -14.85 -11.51
C ARG A 425 13.69 -14.43 -12.67
N ILE A 426 14.30 -14.37 -13.84
CA ILE A 426 13.69 -14.15 -15.14
C ILE A 426 14.10 -15.35 -16.00
N ASP A 427 13.14 -16.05 -16.60
CA ASP A 427 13.40 -17.26 -17.40
C ASP A 427 12.39 -17.32 -18.55
N GLY A 428 12.82 -17.01 -19.78
CA GLY A 428 11.99 -17.15 -20.98
C GLY A 428 10.68 -16.35 -20.95
N GLY A 429 10.63 -15.22 -20.22
CA GLY A 429 9.44 -14.40 -20.01
C GLY A 429 8.64 -14.74 -18.75
N SER A 430 9.00 -15.78 -18.00
CA SER A 430 8.53 -16.04 -16.63
C SER A 430 9.35 -15.22 -15.61
N TYR A 431 8.75 -14.67 -14.54
CA TYR A 431 9.49 -14.04 -13.45
C TYR A 431 9.02 -14.50 -12.08
N THR A 432 9.96 -14.58 -11.14
CA THR A 432 9.67 -14.73 -9.70
C THR A 432 10.52 -13.75 -8.93
N THR A 433 9.89 -12.97 -8.05
CA THR A 433 10.56 -11.97 -7.22
C THR A 433 10.17 -12.17 -5.77
N THR A 434 11.15 -12.31 -4.87
CA THR A 434 10.93 -12.24 -3.43
C THR A 434 11.83 -11.17 -2.84
N SER A 435 11.27 -10.22 -2.10
CA SER A 435 12.01 -9.21 -1.37
C SER A 435 11.49 -9.22 0.06
N THR A 436 12.26 -9.83 0.96
CA THR A 436 11.78 -10.13 2.32
C THR A 436 12.78 -9.70 3.38
N LEU A 437 12.28 -9.12 4.46
CA LEU A 437 13.06 -8.75 5.63
C LEU A 437 12.79 -9.72 6.77
N HIS A 438 13.84 -10.28 7.35
CA HIS A 438 13.76 -11.21 8.47
C HIS A 438 14.65 -10.75 9.61
N ASN A 439 14.28 -11.03 10.86
CA ASN A 439 15.18 -10.90 11.98
C ASN A 439 16.02 -12.17 12.07
N ARG A 440 17.32 -12.07 11.80
CA ARG A 440 18.25 -13.19 11.81
C ARG A 440 19.56 -12.75 12.43
N PHE A 441 20.08 -13.60 13.32
CA PHE A 441 21.36 -13.41 14.01
C PHE A 441 21.31 -12.29 15.06
N PHE A 442 21.95 -12.52 16.20
CA PHE A 442 22.21 -11.48 17.19
C PHE A 442 23.72 -11.42 17.38
N TRP A 443 24.33 -10.40 16.82
CA TRP A 443 25.72 -10.03 17.05
C TRP A 443 25.68 -8.60 17.57
N TYR A 444 26.66 -8.22 18.37
CA TYR A 444 26.75 -6.91 19.00
C TYR A 444 28.10 -6.27 18.63
N PRO A 445 28.25 -4.94 18.79
CA PRO A 445 29.52 -4.29 18.56
C PRO A 445 30.64 -4.93 19.36
N SER A 446 31.88 -4.80 18.91
CA SER A 446 33.01 -5.41 19.60
C SER A 446 33.28 -4.64 20.89
N HIS A 447 33.49 -3.33 20.76
CA HIS A 447 33.77 -2.41 21.85
C HIS A 447 33.14 -1.04 21.58
N THR A 448 32.92 -0.27 22.64
CA THR A 448 32.31 1.07 22.52
C THR A 448 33.21 2.13 21.88
N ASP A 449 34.50 1.87 21.69
CA ASP A 449 35.48 2.80 21.09
C ASP A 449 35.67 2.60 19.57
N GLU A 450 34.99 1.63 18.96
CA GLU A 450 34.99 1.44 17.50
C GLU A 450 34.00 2.40 16.81
N TRP A 451 34.50 3.55 16.36
CA TRP A 451 33.66 4.63 15.79
C TRP A 451 32.85 4.21 14.56
N TYR A 452 33.40 3.35 13.70
CA TYR A 452 32.72 2.89 12.48
C TYR A 452 31.51 2.02 12.82
N GLU A 453 31.67 1.14 13.82
CA GLU A 453 30.61 0.31 14.37
C GLU A 453 29.49 1.18 14.98
N HIS A 454 29.86 2.29 15.63
CA HIS A 454 28.91 3.23 16.24
C HIS A 454 27.97 3.88 15.21
N GLU A 455 28.49 4.41 14.11
CA GLU A 455 27.65 5.09 13.09
C GLU A 455 26.66 4.14 12.40
N GLN A 456 27.10 2.91 12.10
CA GLN A 456 26.22 1.87 11.55
C GLN A 456 25.16 1.45 12.57
N PHE A 457 25.53 1.32 13.84
CA PHE A 457 24.58 1.04 14.92
C PHE A 457 23.51 2.15 15.06
N LEU A 458 23.89 3.43 14.96
CA LEU A 458 22.92 4.54 15.03
C LEU A 458 21.91 4.48 13.88
N SER A 459 22.37 4.14 12.67
CA SER A 459 21.47 3.91 11.53
C SER A 459 20.54 2.72 11.76
N TYR A 460 21.06 1.62 12.33
CA TYR A 460 20.26 0.46 12.69
C TYR A 460 19.18 0.78 13.72
N ALA A 461 19.56 1.42 14.84
CA ALA A 461 18.63 1.85 15.88
C ALA A 461 17.51 2.75 15.31
N HIS A 462 17.88 3.69 14.45
CA HIS A 462 16.94 4.59 13.79
C HIS A 462 15.92 3.81 12.92
N ILE A 463 16.38 2.87 12.10
CA ILE A 463 15.47 2.07 11.26
C ILE A 463 14.53 1.23 12.12
N VAL A 464 15.02 0.61 13.19
CA VAL A 464 14.17 -0.14 14.13
C VAL A 464 13.06 0.74 14.70
N ASP A 465 13.38 1.95 15.15
CA ASP A 465 12.36 2.89 15.66
C ASP A 465 11.30 3.24 14.60
N LYS A 466 11.71 3.46 13.35
CA LYS A 466 10.77 3.71 12.24
C LYS A 466 9.86 2.51 12.00
N LEU A 467 10.41 1.29 11.99
CA LEU A 467 9.61 0.07 11.80
C LEU A 467 8.61 -0.14 12.94
N ILE A 468 8.97 0.19 14.19
CA ILE A 468 8.05 0.16 15.34
C ILE A 468 6.92 1.18 15.19
N LEU A 469 7.19 2.34 14.58
CA LEU A 469 6.19 3.36 14.25
C LEU A 469 5.29 2.99 13.07
N GLY A 470 5.47 1.80 12.47
CA GLY A 470 4.65 1.31 11.37
C GLY A 470 5.13 1.75 9.99
N TRP A 471 6.36 2.27 9.87
CA TRP A 471 6.96 2.53 8.57
C TRP A 471 7.28 1.20 7.87
N GLU A 472 7.19 1.17 6.55
CA GLU A 472 7.49 -0.02 5.76
C GLU A 472 8.97 -0.09 5.37
N PRO A 473 9.61 -1.27 5.41
CA PRO A 473 11.00 -1.39 4.98
C PRO A 473 11.10 -1.33 3.45
N VAL A 474 12.12 -0.61 3.00
CA VAL A 474 12.41 -0.37 1.59
C VAL A 474 13.92 -0.41 1.39
N GLY A 475 14.39 -0.67 0.17
CA GLY A 475 15.82 -0.75 -0.03
C GLY A 475 16.30 -0.42 -1.43
N TYR A 476 17.62 -0.28 -1.53
CA TYR A 476 18.35 -0.01 -2.76
C TYR A 476 19.50 -1.01 -2.91
N VAL A 477 19.78 -1.37 -4.16
CA VAL A 477 20.94 -2.21 -4.52
C VAL A 477 22.05 -1.31 -5.03
N SER A 478 23.27 -1.49 -4.51
CA SER A 478 24.44 -0.74 -4.97
C SER A 478 24.89 -1.19 -6.36
N PHE A 479 25.35 -0.24 -7.17
CA PHE A 479 26.07 -0.56 -8.41
C PHE A 479 27.52 -1.01 -8.15
N ASN A 480 28.03 -0.82 -6.93
CA ASN A 480 29.38 -1.20 -6.57
C ASN A 480 29.43 -2.62 -6.00
N VAL A 481 30.51 -3.33 -6.33
CA VAL A 481 30.81 -4.70 -5.94
C VAL A 481 32.29 -4.83 -5.61
N GLY A 482 32.62 -5.70 -4.67
CA GLY A 482 33.96 -5.93 -4.15
C GLY A 482 34.06 -5.65 -2.65
N GLU A 483 35.11 -6.19 -2.03
CA GLU A 483 35.39 -5.92 -0.61
C GLU A 483 35.73 -4.44 -0.40
N GLY A 484 35.05 -3.80 0.56
CA GLY A 484 35.29 -2.40 0.93
C GLY A 484 34.82 -1.37 -0.10
N ALA A 485 34.06 -1.77 -1.12
CA ALA A 485 33.48 -0.83 -2.06
C ALA A 485 32.46 0.09 -1.37
N PRO A 486 32.45 1.41 -1.64
CA PRO A 486 31.48 2.30 -1.03
C PRO A 486 30.07 1.95 -1.50
N THR A 487 29.08 2.13 -0.63
CA THR A 487 27.69 1.76 -0.89
C THR A 487 27.05 2.59 -2.02
N ASN A 488 27.55 3.79 -2.29
CA ASN A 488 27.11 4.67 -3.37
C ASN A 488 28.02 4.61 -4.61
N PRO A 489 27.48 4.65 -5.83
CA PRO A 489 26.07 4.92 -6.15
C PRO A 489 25.16 3.68 -6.06
N VAL A 490 23.92 3.89 -5.63
CA VAL A 490 22.84 2.89 -5.65
C VAL A 490 21.92 3.05 -6.86
N HIS A 491 21.17 2.00 -7.20
CA HIS A 491 20.10 2.07 -8.19
C HIS A 491 19.04 3.10 -7.74
N PRO A 492 18.54 3.98 -8.63
CA PRO A 492 17.67 5.09 -8.23
C PRO A 492 16.25 4.66 -7.87
N GLU A 493 15.80 3.50 -8.36
CA GLU A 493 14.46 3.00 -8.05
C GLU A 493 14.46 2.18 -6.76
N LEU A 494 13.44 2.45 -5.93
CA LEU A 494 13.26 1.88 -4.61
C LEU A 494 12.59 0.52 -4.68
N ILE A 495 13.16 -0.45 -3.96
CA ILE A 495 12.65 -1.81 -3.89
C ILE A 495 11.78 -1.96 -2.63
N PRO A 496 10.48 -2.31 -2.77
CA PRO A 496 9.65 -2.61 -1.61
C PRO A 496 10.11 -3.92 -0.95
N ILE A 497 10.05 -3.98 0.38
CA ILE A 497 10.46 -5.16 1.15
C ILE A 497 9.30 -5.62 2.01
N VAL A 498 8.93 -6.90 1.90
CA VAL A 498 7.92 -7.51 2.76
C VAL A 498 8.55 -7.83 4.11
N SER A 499 8.09 -7.16 5.17
CA SER A 499 8.56 -7.44 6.53
C SER A 499 7.94 -8.74 7.07
N HIS A 500 8.81 -9.68 7.43
CA HIS A 500 8.47 -10.86 8.23
C HIS A 500 8.88 -10.72 9.71
N VAL A 501 9.40 -9.56 10.11
CA VAL A 501 9.73 -9.26 11.50
C VAL A 501 8.46 -8.95 12.28
N THR A 502 8.23 -9.69 13.35
CA THR A 502 7.06 -9.51 14.23
C THR A 502 7.23 -8.32 15.17
N THR A 503 6.13 -7.82 15.71
CA THR A 503 6.16 -6.75 16.73
C THR A 503 6.93 -7.18 17.98
N GLU A 504 6.82 -8.45 18.40
CA GLU A 504 7.56 -8.98 19.54
C GLU A 504 9.07 -9.00 19.28
N GLU A 505 9.49 -9.41 18.08
CA GLU A 505 10.90 -9.34 17.66
C GLU A 505 11.42 -7.90 17.61
N LEU A 506 10.63 -6.95 17.09
CA LEU A 506 11.00 -5.52 17.08
C LEU A 506 11.16 -4.96 18.50
N LEU A 507 10.27 -5.30 19.43
CA LEU A 507 10.39 -4.88 20.83
C LEU A 507 11.60 -5.52 21.52
N SER A 508 11.90 -6.79 21.21
CA SER A 508 13.11 -7.47 21.69
C SER A 508 14.39 -6.78 21.16
N ILE A 509 14.41 -6.41 19.88
CA ILE A 509 15.49 -5.64 19.28
C ILE A 509 15.62 -4.27 19.95
N GLN A 510 14.52 -3.55 20.16
CA GLN A 510 14.52 -2.23 20.80
C GLN A 510 15.13 -2.29 22.21
N SER A 511 14.83 -3.33 23.00
CA SER A 511 15.44 -3.52 24.31
C SER A 511 16.96 -3.73 24.23
N ARG A 512 17.46 -4.46 23.21
CA ARG A 512 18.90 -4.62 23.01
C ARG A 512 19.58 -3.33 22.53
N VAL A 513 18.92 -2.57 21.66
CA VAL A 513 19.37 -1.25 21.20
C VAL A 513 19.52 -0.30 22.38
N ALA A 514 18.55 -0.26 23.30
CA ALA A 514 18.61 0.57 24.51
C ALA A 514 19.80 0.22 25.42
N LYS A 515 20.11 -1.08 25.58
CA LYS A 515 21.33 -1.51 26.28
C LYS A 515 22.59 -1.01 25.57
N ILE A 516 22.74 -1.21 24.27
CA ILE A 516 23.93 -0.75 23.54
C ILE A 516 24.10 0.78 23.63
N GLN A 517 23.02 1.54 23.52
CA GLN A 517 23.03 3.01 23.73
C GLN A 517 23.49 3.36 25.15
N THR A 518 23.05 2.60 26.16
CA THR A 518 23.53 2.75 27.55
C THR A 518 25.03 2.49 27.67
N ALA A 519 25.56 1.44 27.02
CA ALA A 519 27.00 1.19 27.00
C ALA A 519 27.80 2.36 26.43
N TYR A 520 27.42 2.89 25.27
CA TYR A 520 28.10 4.05 24.66
C TYR A 520 28.10 5.26 25.59
N ARG A 521 26.91 5.63 26.11
CA ARG A 521 26.75 6.77 27.04
C ARG A 521 27.61 6.63 28.29
N VAL A 522 27.57 5.46 28.93
CA VAL A 522 28.29 5.24 30.19
C VAL A 522 29.79 5.17 29.95
N SER A 523 30.23 4.51 28.88
CA SER A 523 31.65 4.37 28.53
C SER A 523 32.30 5.72 28.21
N GLU A 524 31.57 6.61 27.55
CA GLU A 524 31.99 8.00 27.33
C GLU A 524 32.14 8.75 28.67
N ALA A 525 31.12 8.67 29.54
CA ALA A 525 31.11 9.34 30.84
C ALA A 525 32.25 8.88 31.79
N VAL A 526 32.57 7.59 31.78
CA VAL A 526 33.65 7.01 32.61
C VAL A 526 34.99 6.92 31.89
N THR A 527 35.05 7.31 30.62
CA THR A 527 36.24 7.29 29.77
C THR A 527 36.96 5.93 29.80
N PHE A 528 36.18 4.86 29.73
CA PHE A 528 36.68 3.48 29.72
C PHE A 528 35.86 2.67 28.71
N PRO A 529 36.48 2.08 27.67
CA PRO A 529 35.76 1.27 26.70
C PRO A 529 35.08 0.06 27.36
N LEU A 530 33.88 -0.27 26.89
CA LEU A 530 33.18 -1.50 27.26
C LEU A 530 33.20 -2.47 26.07
N GLY A 531 33.67 -3.69 26.30
CA GLY A 531 33.52 -4.81 25.40
C GLY A 531 32.17 -5.49 25.61
N PHE A 532 31.44 -5.74 24.54
CA PHE A 532 30.15 -6.43 24.62
C PHE A 532 30.35 -7.95 24.75
N SER A 533 29.46 -8.60 25.50
CA SER A 533 29.46 -10.05 25.74
C SER A 533 28.02 -10.56 25.81
N ASP A 534 27.80 -11.87 25.67
CA ASP A 534 26.48 -12.47 25.88
C ASP A 534 25.93 -12.16 27.28
N GLU A 535 26.83 -12.09 28.28
CA GLU A 535 26.49 -11.68 29.65
C GLU A 535 25.96 -10.25 29.74
N TYR A 536 26.48 -9.32 28.93
CA TYR A 536 25.96 -7.95 28.90
C TYR A 536 24.47 -7.90 28.51
N PHE A 537 24.07 -8.74 27.58
CA PHE A 537 22.70 -8.81 27.11
C PHE A 537 21.79 -9.65 28.00
N ASN A 538 22.30 -10.25 29.08
CA ASN A 538 21.50 -11.05 30.00
C ASN A 538 20.33 -10.22 30.58
N PRO A 539 19.08 -10.73 30.54
CA PRO A 539 17.91 -10.00 31.06
C PRO A 539 17.99 -9.62 32.54
N ALA A 540 18.77 -10.37 33.35
CA ALA A 540 18.97 -10.06 34.76
C ALA A 540 19.83 -8.79 34.98
N LEU A 541 20.60 -8.39 33.97
CA LEU A 541 21.44 -7.19 34.00
C LEU A 541 20.67 -6.00 33.43
N SER A 542 20.13 -5.15 34.31
CA SER A 542 19.44 -3.92 33.91
C SER A 542 20.41 -2.80 33.52
N GLU A 543 19.93 -1.81 32.76
CA GLU A 543 20.68 -0.61 32.37
C GLU A 543 21.24 0.14 33.60
N ASP A 544 20.43 0.31 34.65
CA ASP A 544 20.89 0.92 35.90
C ASP A 544 22.00 0.11 36.59
N ALA A 545 21.95 -1.23 36.50
CA ALA A 545 22.97 -2.10 37.09
C ALA A 545 24.28 -1.99 36.31
N ILE A 546 24.21 -1.86 34.98
CA ILE A 546 25.35 -1.59 34.10
C ILE A 546 26.01 -0.26 34.49
N GLU A 547 25.23 0.82 34.57
CA GLU A 547 25.74 2.15 34.87
C GLU A 547 26.41 2.21 36.25
N ARG A 548 25.74 1.68 37.29
CA ARG A 548 26.33 1.61 38.64
C ARG A 548 27.62 0.80 38.67
N ALA A 549 27.65 -0.35 38.00
CA ALA A 549 28.84 -1.21 37.98
C ALA A 549 30.03 -0.50 37.31
N MET A 550 29.81 0.10 36.14
CA MET A 550 30.84 0.83 35.40
C MET A 550 31.43 1.99 36.22
N HIS A 551 30.58 2.83 36.82
CA HIS A 551 31.05 3.91 37.70
C HIS A 551 31.81 3.38 38.92
N THR A 552 31.34 2.28 39.52
CA THR A 552 31.97 1.70 40.71
C THR A 552 33.35 1.13 40.40
N LEU A 553 33.49 0.32 39.34
CA LEU A 553 34.77 -0.30 38.99
C LEU A 553 35.78 0.74 38.51
N THR A 554 35.37 1.66 37.63
CA THR A 554 36.28 2.72 37.14
C THR A 554 36.77 3.64 38.24
N ALA A 555 35.93 3.98 39.23
CA ALA A 555 36.37 4.72 40.41
C ALA A 555 37.45 3.96 41.21
N LYS A 556 37.30 2.64 41.37
CA LYS A 556 38.30 1.78 42.03
C LYS A 556 39.61 1.68 41.23
N LEU A 557 39.53 1.52 39.91
CA LEU A 557 40.72 1.47 39.03
C LEU A 557 41.49 2.79 39.07
N ARG A 558 40.79 3.93 39.05
CA ARG A 558 41.39 5.28 39.14
C ARG A 558 42.04 5.56 40.51
N ALA A 559 41.54 4.96 41.59
CA ALA A 559 42.11 5.11 42.93
C ALA A 559 43.48 4.40 43.09
N GLY A 560 43.85 3.50 42.18
CA GLY A 560 45.12 2.78 42.21
C GLY A 560 45.19 1.64 43.25
N PRO A 561 46.33 0.94 43.36
CA PRO A 561 46.47 -0.24 44.21
C PRO A 561 46.49 0.13 45.70
N GLY A 562 45.33 0.04 46.36
CA GLY A 562 45.15 0.24 47.80
C GLY A 562 44.07 -0.71 48.39
N PRO A 563 43.71 -0.57 49.68
CA PRO A 563 42.66 -1.37 50.31
C PRO A 563 41.33 -1.18 49.56
N GLY A 564 40.85 -2.23 48.89
CA GLY A 564 39.63 -2.17 48.06
C GLY A 564 39.85 -2.08 46.55
N PHE A 565 41.11 -2.05 46.09
CA PHE A 565 41.45 -2.25 44.67
C PHE A 565 40.91 -3.60 44.20
N ALA A 566 40.13 -3.59 43.13
CA ALA A 566 39.56 -4.78 42.54
C ALA A 566 39.56 -4.62 41.02
N THR A 567 40.12 -5.59 40.32
CA THR A 567 40.05 -5.69 38.85
C THR A 567 38.74 -6.32 38.37
N ARG A 568 37.86 -6.70 39.30
CA ARG A 568 36.50 -7.15 39.00
C ARG A 568 35.52 -6.91 40.15
N ILE A 569 34.24 -6.69 39.85
CA ILE A 569 33.17 -6.53 40.87
C ILE A 569 31.93 -7.37 40.53
N PRO A 570 31.20 -7.91 41.52
CA PRO A 570 29.94 -8.61 41.27
C PRO A 570 28.83 -7.59 40.96
N VAL A 571 27.95 -7.91 40.02
CA VAL A 571 26.87 -7.02 39.58
C VAL A 571 25.49 -7.62 39.83
N VAL A 572 25.25 -8.86 39.35
CA VAL A 572 23.94 -9.53 39.47
C VAL A 572 24.12 -11.01 39.83
N SER A 573 23.23 -11.55 40.66
CA SER A 573 23.13 -12.98 40.95
C SER A 573 22.24 -13.68 39.91
N LEU A 574 22.73 -14.77 39.31
CA LEU A 574 21.96 -15.60 38.38
C LEU A 574 21.34 -16.84 39.05
N GLY A 575 21.64 -17.07 40.33
CA GLY A 575 21.26 -18.29 41.05
C GLY A 575 22.23 -19.45 40.82
N ALA A 576 22.04 -20.55 41.58
CA ALA A 576 22.88 -21.76 41.51
C ALA A 576 24.40 -21.50 41.67
N GLY A 577 24.79 -20.54 42.51
CA GLY A 577 26.20 -20.23 42.78
C GLY A 577 26.91 -19.49 41.65
N ARG A 578 26.18 -18.89 40.69
CA ARG A 578 26.72 -18.09 39.59
C ARG A 578 26.20 -16.65 39.62
N GLY A 579 27.02 -15.72 39.16
CA GLY A 579 26.67 -14.31 39.00
C GLY A 579 27.38 -13.68 37.80
N ILE A 580 26.90 -12.50 37.40
CA ILE A 580 27.56 -11.65 36.41
C ILE A 580 28.49 -10.69 37.14
N TRP A 581 29.71 -10.60 36.65
CA TRP A 581 30.78 -9.73 37.11
C TRP A 581 31.11 -8.71 36.04
N LEU A 582 31.57 -7.53 36.45
CA LEU A 582 32.26 -6.60 35.56
C LEU A 582 33.76 -6.72 35.83
N THR A 583 34.54 -7.01 34.80
CA THR A 583 35.97 -7.31 34.87
C THR A 583 36.77 -6.33 34.03
N ASP A 584 37.91 -5.90 34.54
CA ASP A 584 38.94 -5.16 33.81
C ASP A 584 39.80 -6.15 32.99
N ARG A 585 39.82 -5.96 31.67
CA ARG A 585 40.63 -6.72 30.71
C ARG A 585 41.87 -5.96 30.25
N GLY A 586 42.24 -4.89 30.94
CA GLY A 586 43.38 -4.04 30.64
C GLY A 586 42.94 -2.76 29.95
N TRP A 587 42.62 -2.83 28.65
CA TRP A 587 42.24 -1.64 27.87
C TRP A 587 40.72 -1.44 27.73
N TYR A 588 39.91 -2.40 28.18
CA TYR A 588 38.44 -2.34 28.19
C TYR A 588 37.86 -3.08 29.39
N LEU A 589 36.60 -2.78 29.72
CA LEU A 589 35.81 -3.50 30.71
C LEU A 589 34.88 -4.51 30.02
N GLN A 590 34.60 -5.65 30.66
CA GLN A 590 33.71 -6.66 30.08
C GLN A 590 32.86 -7.32 31.17
N PHE A 591 31.60 -7.62 30.83
CA PHE A 591 30.72 -8.41 31.69
C PHE A 591 30.94 -9.90 31.47
N GLU A 592 31.09 -10.67 32.55
CA GLU A 592 31.47 -12.08 32.49
C GLU A 592 30.74 -12.90 33.55
N THR A 593 30.50 -14.17 33.23
CA THR A 593 29.97 -15.11 34.21
C THR A 593 31.06 -15.61 35.14
N GLY A 594 30.78 -15.64 36.43
CA GLY A 594 31.71 -16.08 37.46
C GLY A 594 31.02 -16.69 38.67
N PRO A 595 31.79 -17.30 39.60
CA PRO A 595 31.25 -17.83 40.84
C PRO A 595 30.59 -16.71 41.66
N GLN A 596 29.48 -17.02 42.31
CA GLN A 596 28.78 -16.10 43.20
C GLN A 596 29.59 -15.94 44.49
N ILE A 597 30.46 -14.93 44.52
CA ILE A 597 31.24 -14.56 45.70
C ILE A 597 30.73 -13.18 46.13
N TRP A 598 29.84 -13.17 47.12
CA TRP A 598 29.70 -11.97 47.95
C TRP A 598 30.97 -11.85 48.79
N PRO A 599 31.51 -10.64 49.05
CA PRO A 599 32.40 -10.52 50.20
C PRO A 599 31.66 -11.07 51.42
N PRO A 600 32.32 -11.77 52.36
CA PRO A 600 31.66 -12.16 53.59
C PRO A 600 31.04 -10.90 54.17
N THR A 601 29.73 -10.93 54.42
CA THR A 601 29.08 -9.95 55.26
C THR A 601 29.88 -9.92 56.55
N ALA A 602 30.70 -8.88 56.71
CA ALA A 602 31.19 -8.49 58.02
C ALA A 602 29.93 -8.24 58.83
N VAL A 603 29.70 -9.19 59.73
CA VAL A 603 28.99 -9.11 60.99
C VAL A 603 28.32 -7.75 61.22
N ALA A 604 27.03 -7.81 61.54
CA ALA A 604 26.34 -6.76 62.27
C ALA A 604 27.15 -6.40 63.54
N GLU A 605 28.12 -5.51 63.42
CA GLU A 605 28.63 -4.78 64.57
C GLU A 605 27.58 -3.73 64.90
N SER A 606 26.73 -4.14 65.84
CA SER A 606 26.23 -3.30 66.92
C SER A 606 27.19 -2.13 67.20
N ILE A 607 26.94 -0.98 66.57
CA ILE A 607 27.44 0.29 67.07
C ILE A 607 26.59 0.59 68.32
N CYS A 608 27.07 0.11 69.47
CA CYS A 608 26.73 0.68 70.75
C CYS A 608 27.18 2.14 70.73
N PHE A 609 26.23 3.06 70.96
CA PHE A 609 26.53 4.43 71.34
C PHE A 609 27.37 4.42 72.63
N PRO A 610 28.52 5.14 72.69
CA PRO A 610 29.05 5.59 73.96
C PRO A 610 28.25 6.81 74.40
N GLU A 611 27.73 6.74 75.62
CA GLU A 611 27.08 7.80 76.35
C GLU A 611 27.90 9.10 76.32
N ILE A 612 27.18 10.22 76.22
CA ILE A 612 27.67 11.53 76.62
C ILE A 612 28.02 11.46 78.12
N ARG A 613 29.29 11.72 78.45
CA ARG A 613 29.67 12.27 79.77
C ARG A 613 30.73 13.36 79.62
N THR A 614 30.25 14.58 79.91
CA THR A 614 30.91 15.82 80.33
C THR A 614 31.96 16.45 79.43
#